data_AF-J3DD71-F1
#
_entry.id   AF-J3DD71-F1
#
_cell.length_a   1.000
_cell.length_b   1.000
_cell.length_c   1.000
_cell.angle_alpha   90.00
_cell.angle_beta   90.00
_cell.angle_gamma   90.00
#
_symmetry.space_group_name_H-M   'P 1'
#
loop_
_entity.id
_entity.type
_entity.pdbx_description
1 polymer ?
#
loop_
_entity_poly.entity_id
_entity_poly.type
_entity_poly.pdbx_seq_one_letter_code
_entity_poly.pdbx_strand_id
1 'polypeptide(L)' 'MANVDLKMITALHTFTRSFNMIGGPSVTLSCGVGESTTPIVFQLVGAQFSEDRLLNLGHVFQQSTEWHRRRPDLAS' A
#
# COMPACT_ATOMS: atom_id res chain seq x y z
N MET A 1 23.05 5.69 -19.55
CA MET A 1 22.01 5.04 -18.72
C MET A 1 22.38 5.30 -17.28
N ALA A 2 21.51 5.96 -16.51
CA ALA A 2 21.77 6.26 -15.11
C ALA A 2 22.17 4.99 -14.35
N ASN A 3 23.03 5.14 -13.34
CA ASN A 3 23.48 4.06 -12.47
C ASN A 3 22.27 3.56 -11.65
N VAL A 4 21.49 2.66 -12.23
CA VAL A 4 20.27 2.12 -11.63
C VAL A 4 20.67 1.10 -10.57
N ASP A 5 20.37 1.42 -9.31
CA ASP A 5 20.60 0.50 -8.20
C ASP A 5 19.54 -0.62 -8.20
N LEU A 6 19.96 -1.80 -8.69
CA LEU A 6 19.14 -3.01 -8.74
C LEU A 6 18.67 -3.48 -7.36
N LYS A 7 19.43 -3.22 -6.30
CA LYS A 7 19.04 -3.59 -4.93
C LYS A 7 17.87 -2.72 -4.47
N MET A 8 17.94 -1.42 -4.73
CA MET A 8 16.84 -0.47 -4.46
C MET A 8 15.56 -0.88 -5.22
N ILE A 9 15.66 -1.16 -6.52
CA ILE A 9 14.50 -1.62 -7.31
C ILE A 9 13.92 -2.90 -6.75
N THR A 10 14.76 -3.86 -6.37
CA THR A 10 14.29 -5.12 -5.80
C THR A 10 13.57 -4.86 -4.48
N ALA A 11 14.16 -4.06 -3.59
CA ALA A 11 13.59 -3.75 -2.28
C ALA A 11 12.21 -3.10 -2.38
N LEU A 12 12.04 -2.13 -3.30
CA LEU A 12 10.76 -1.45 -3.53
C LEU A 12 9.65 -2.40 -4.03
N HIS A 13 10.01 -3.41 -4.83
CA HIS A 13 9.05 -4.30 -5.47
C HIS A 13 8.85 -5.65 -4.76
N THR A 14 9.65 -5.96 -3.73
CA THR A 14 9.62 -7.26 -3.02
C THR A 14 8.21 -7.70 -2.66
N PHE A 15 7.38 -6.79 -2.14
CA PHE A 15 6.04 -7.12 -1.67
C PHE A 15 4.94 -6.98 -2.73
N THR A 16 5.18 -6.27 -3.83
CA THR A 16 4.13 -5.97 -4.83
C THR A 16 4.29 -6.74 -6.13
N ARG A 17 5.52 -7.12 -6.52
CA ARG A 17 5.82 -7.74 -7.83
C ARG A 17 5.06 -9.04 -8.08
N SER A 18 4.93 -9.89 -7.05
CA SER A 18 4.32 -11.21 -7.19
C SER A 18 2.86 -11.09 -7.60
N PHE A 19 2.15 -10.08 -7.08
CA PHE A 19 0.73 -9.88 -7.36
C PHE A 19 0.48 -9.29 -8.75
N ASN A 20 1.41 -8.48 -9.28
CA ASN A 20 1.39 -8.08 -10.70
C ASN A 20 1.51 -9.30 -11.63
N MET A 21 2.37 -10.26 -11.30
CA MET A 21 2.58 -11.45 -12.12
C MET A 21 1.40 -12.44 -12.06
N ILE A 22 0.77 -12.57 -10.90
CA ILE A 22 -0.39 -13.45 -10.70
C ILE A 22 -1.69 -12.79 -11.20
N GLY A 23 -1.69 -11.46 -11.37
CA GLY A 23 -2.84 -10.68 -11.83
C GLY A 23 -3.98 -10.61 -10.81
N GLY A 24 -3.71 -10.89 -9.53
CA GLY A 24 -4.74 -10.87 -8.48
C GLY A 24 -5.04 -9.45 -8.00
N PRO A 25 -6.28 -9.17 -7.55
CA PRO A 25 -6.62 -7.86 -7.04
C PRO A 25 -5.91 -7.61 -5.70
N SER A 26 -5.46 -6.37 -5.51
CA SER A 26 -4.87 -5.92 -4.25
C SER A 26 -5.25 -4.48 -3.94
N VAL A 27 -5.31 -4.14 -2.64
CA VAL A 27 -5.55 -2.77 -2.16
C VAL A 27 -4.55 -2.44 -1.06
N THR A 28 -4.00 -1.23 -1.11
CA THR A 28 -3.04 -0.73 -0.10
C THR A 28 -3.69 0.38 0.71
N LEU A 29 -3.58 0.30 2.03
CA LEU A 29 -4.24 1.22 2.96
C LEU A 29 -3.23 1.76 3.98
N SER A 30 -3.35 3.03 4.34
CA SER A 30 -2.58 3.64 5.43
C SER A 30 -3.01 3.09 6.77
N CYS A 31 -2.06 2.67 7.60
CA CYS A 31 -2.32 2.12 8.95
C CYS A 31 -1.50 2.76 10.05
N GLY A 32 -0.67 3.76 9.72
CA GLY A 32 0.21 4.36 10.69
C GLY A 32 1.03 5.51 10.13
N VAL A 33 1.81 6.10 11.02
CA VAL A 33 2.85 7.09 10.69
C VAL A 33 4.10 6.68 11.45
N GLY A 34 5.20 6.51 10.72
CA GLY A 34 6.51 6.21 11.27
C GLY A 34 7.31 7.48 11.56
N GLU A 35 8.62 7.31 11.65
CA GLU A 35 9.55 8.42 11.85
C GLU A 35 9.46 9.46 10.72
N SER A 36 9.77 10.71 11.04
CA SER A 36 9.77 11.83 10.10
C SER A 36 8.47 11.97 9.31
N THR A 37 7.32 11.67 9.94
CA THR A 37 5.97 11.73 9.34
C THR A 37 5.73 10.78 8.16
N THR A 38 6.59 9.75 8.01
CA THR A 38 6.50 8.79 6.90
C THR A 38 5.24 7.92 7.03
N PRO A 39 4.33 7.90 6.04
CA PRO A 39 3.16 7.03 6.08
C PRO A 39 3.56 5.55 6.11
N ILE A 40 2.95 4.78 7.01
CA ILE A 40 3.05 3.32 7.04
C ILE A 40 1.78 2.75 6.42
N VAL A 41 1.94 1.76 5.55
CA VAL A 41 0.85 1.11 4.82
C VAL A 41 0.90 -0.41 4.99
N PHE A 42 -0.22 -1.07 4.72
CA PHE A 42 -0.27 -2.51 4.48
C PHE A 42 -1.02 -2.79 3.18
N GLN A 43 -0.77 -3.96 2.59
CA GLN A 43 -1.42 -4.44 1.38
C GLN A 43 -2.31 -5.64 1.70
N LEU A 44 -3.54 -5.62 1.23
CA LEU A 44 -4.45 -6.76 1.19
C LEU A 44 -4.47 -7.33 -0.21
N VAL A 45 -4.49 -8.65 -0.32
CA VAL A 45 -4.54 -9.37 -1.60
C VAL A 45 -5.69 -10.36 -1.57
N GLY A 46 -6.49 -10.35 -2.61
CA GLY A 46 -7.67 -11.19 -2.76
C GLY A 46 -7.48 -12.28 -3.80
N ALA A 47 -8.48 -13.15 -3.89
CA ALA A 47 -8.59 -14.08 -5.00
C ALA A 47 -8.96 -13.33 -6.29
N GLN A 48 -8.80 -13.98 -7.44
CA GLN A 48 -9.27 -13.44 -8.72
C GLN A 48 -10.74 -13.01 -8.62
N PHE A 49 -11.04 -11.81 -9.12
CA PHE A 49 -12.39 -11.21 -9.16
C PHE A 49 -13.04 -10.96 -7.79
N SER A 50 -12.26 -10.83 -6.70
CA SER A 50 -12.77 -10.56 -5.35
C SER A 50 -12.59 -9.10 -4.90
N GLU A 51 -12.63 -8.14 -5.83
CA GLU A 51 -12.46 -6.71 -5.56
C GLU A 51 -13.53 -6.18 -4.61
N ASP A 52 -14.78 -6.65 -4.73
CA ASP A 52 -15.89 -6.29 -3.87
C ASP A 52 -15.56 -6.57 -2.38
N ARG A 53 -15.02 -7.76 -2.10
CA ARG A 53 -14.63 -8.18 -0.75
C ARG A 53 -13.44 -7.38 -0.24
N LEU A 54 -12.43 -7.14 -1.08
CA LEU A 54 -11.26 -6.34 -0.73
C LEU A 54 -11.64 -4.90 -0.39
N LEU A 55 -12.47 -4.27 -1.22
CA LEU A 55 -12.94 -2.90 -1.01
C LEU A 55 -13.82 -2.80 0.22
N ASN A 56 -14.69 -3.78 0.48
CA ASN A 56 -15.50 -3.80 1.71
C ASN A 56 -14.61 -3.93 2.96
N LEU A 57 -13.60 -4.82 2.93
CA LEU A 57 -12.64 -4.93 4.04
C LEU A 57 -11.89 -3.61 4.27
N GLY A 58 -11.44 -2.96 3.20
CA GLY A 58 -10.80 -1.65 3.28
C GLY A 58 -11.74 -0.56 3.82
N HIS A 59 -13.00 -0.58 3.42
CA HIS A 59 -14.02 0.34 3.92
C HIS A 59 -14.25 0.17 5.42
N VAL A 60 -14.45 -1.06 5.90
CA VAL A 60 -14.61 -1.33 7.33
C VAL A 60 -13.37 -0.91 8.12
N PHE A 61 -12.18 -1.15 7.59
CA PHE A 61 -10.93 -0.69 8.21
C PHE A 61 -10.86 0.84 8.33
N GLN A 62 -11.27 1.57 7.27
CA GLN A 62 -11.34 3.03 7.29
C GLN A 62 -12.48 3.57 8.17
N GLN A 63 -13.57 2.84 8.37
CA GLN A 63 -14.60 3.25 9.34
C GLN A 63 -14.12 3.06 10.78
N SER A 64 -13.23 2.10 11.01
CA SER A 64 -12.69 1.78 12.33
C SER A 64 -11.43 2.56 12.68
N THR A 65 -10.86 3.33 11.74
CA THR A 65 -9.58 4.03 11.91
C THR A 65 -9.54 5.35 11.15
N GLU A 66 -8.69 6.28 11.60
CA GLU A 66 -8.62 7.64 11.04
C GLU A 66 -7.35 7.88 10.21
N TRP A 67 -6.57 6.82 9.94
CA TRP A 67 -5.27 6.93 9.25
C TRP A 67 -5.38 7.57 7.87
N HIS A 68 -6.44 7.22 7.13
CA HIS A 68 -6.73 7.74 5.79
C HIS A 68 -7.07 9.24 5.78
N ARG A 69 -7.39 9.85 6.94
CA ARG A 69 -7.70 11.29 7.05
C ARG A 69 -6.46 12.15 7.35
N ARG A 70 -5.33 11.53 7.74
CA ARG A 70 -4.09 12.26 8.00
C ARG A 70 -3.51 12.80 6.69
N ARG A 71 -3.03 14.04 6.73
CA ARG A 71 -2.37 14.72 5.61
C ARG A 71 -0.98 15.17 6.05
N PRO A 72 0.03 15.09 5.17
CA PRO A 72 1.31 15.73 5.45
C PRO A 72 1.12 17.24 5.54
N ASP A 73 1.91 17.90 6.39
CA ASP A 73 2.05 19.35 6.31
C ASP A 73 2.84 19.68 5.04
N LEU A 74 2.24 20.47 4.16
CA LEU A 74 2.86 20.89 2.90
C LEU A 74 3.66 22.19 3.07
N ALA A 75 3.61 22.82 4.25
CA ALA A 75 4.48 23.93 4.59
C ALA A 75 5.89 23.40 4.90
N SER A 76 6.71 23.28 3.86
CA SER A 76 8.13 22.94 3.92
C SER A 76 8.92 23.82 2.97
#